data_AF-A0A815E3I4-F1
#
_entry.id   AF-A0A815E3I4-F1
#
_cell.length_a   1.000
_cell.length_b   1.000
_cell.length_c   1.000
_cell.angle_alpha   90.00
_cell.angle_beta   90.00
_cell.angle_gamma   90.00
#
_symmetry.space_group_name_H-M   'P 1'
#
loop_
_entity.id
_entity.type
_entity.pdbx_description
1 polymer ?
#
loop_
_entity_poly.entity_id
_entity_poly.type
_entity_poly.pdbx_seq_one_letter_code
_entity_poly.pdbx_strand_id
1 'polypeptide(L)'
;MVPLKSPSIRCIVSARYRLGRFGNRMFTMATAYALARLHSCHLFFPLPMLEDIRSVFVFDLGPFLLSVSMFKSIWKNEYHPMKKITRDIICQYIPEITHPNGISEGSIFEVKGHWQSYLYFDQYRDDLRNRLFVARQPLLEKVSKLFINIYEQKFNFKPQFSLENHQSFKKQLVQSNWTTWIGIHVRRKDFVLLNYSSTDEYLFTAIDYYIKRYSNAYFIVASDDKSYCKNLFHNRSNIFVTPQSFSMSDDLITLSLCEHSIITGGTFGWWTGYLANGQVIHDKVYPSGCERREYYYPPWFLIDGNVRAHKNIQSNWTTWIGIHVRRKDFVLLNYSSTDEYLFTAIDYYIKRYSNAYFIVASDEKSYCKNLFRYRSNIFFTPRSFSIGDDIITLSLCQHSIITGGTFGWWTGYLASGEVIHDTMYISGCEKDEHYYPPWFRSYLNVRNHKNIL
;
A
#
# COMPACT_ATOMS: atom_id res chain seq x y z
N MET A 1 -14.60 47.64 20.02
CA MET A 1 -13.91 46.51 19.37
C MET A 1 -14.52 45.23 19.89
N VAL A 2 -15.27 44.50 19.07
CA VAL A 2 -15.70 43.14 19.41
C VAL A 2 -14.42 42.28 19.39
N PRO A 3 -14.05 41.59 20.47
CA PRO A 3 -12.92 40.68 20.40
C PRO A 3 -13.28 39.62 19.36
N LEU A 4 -12.48 39.52 18.29
CA LEU A 4 -12.53 38.39 17.37
C LEU A 4 -12.56 37.13 18.23
N LYS A 5 -13.70 36.44 18.28
CA LYS A 5 -13.82 35.14 18.93
C LYS A 5 -12.71 34.28 18.34
N SER A 6 -11.69 33.97 19.14
CA SER A 6 -10.68 32.98 18.77
C SER A 6 -11.45 31.73 18.34
N PRO A 7 -11.14 31.10 17.20
CA PRO A 7 -11.79 29.85 16.81
C PRO A 7 -11.76 28.91 18.02
N SER A 8 -12.87 28.24 18.34
CA SER A 8 -12.89 27.34 19.48
C SER A 8 -11.98 26.15 19.16
N ILE A 9 -10.75 26.16 19.67
CA ILE A 9 -9.76 25.12 19.43
C ILE A 9 -10.01 24.00 20.44
N ARG A 10 -10.61 22.92 19.95
CA ARG A 10 -10.85 21.70 20.72
C ARG A 10 -9.54 21.07 21.20
N CYS A 11 -8.60 20.87 20.29
CA CYS A 11 -7.32 20.22 20.54
C CYS A 11 -6.32 20.60 19.45
N ILE A 12 -5.03 20.36 19.72
CA ILE A 12 -3.95 20.56 18.75
C ILE A 12 -3.11 19.30 18.69
N VAL A 13 -2.88 18.79 17.48
CA VAL A 13 -1.81 17.83 17.23
C VAL A 13 -0.60 18.61 16.73
N SER A 14 0.55 18.40 17.37
CA SER A 14 1.81 19.04 16.99
C SER A 14 2.86 17.97 16.69
N ALA A 15 3.67 18.16 15.65
CA ALA A 15 4.81 17.29 15.43
C ALA A 15 6.11 17.96 15.88
N ARG A 16 6.94 17.22 16.61
CA ARG A 16 8.27 17.72 16.97
C ARG A 16 9.22 17.55 15.81
N TYR A 17 9.86 18.64 15.39
CA TYR A 17 10.96 18.56 14.43
C TYR A 17 12.15 17.86 15.08
N ARG A 18 12.60 16.76 14.47
CA ARG A 18 13.79 16.02 14.87
C ARG A 18 14.73 15.93 13.69
N LEU A 19 16.03 16.12 13.95
CA LEU A 19 17.07 15.83 12.98
C LEU A 19 17.02 14.33 12.66
N GLY A 20 16.62 14.01 11.44
CA GLY A 20 16.44 12.66 10.91
C GLY A 20 16.27 12.72 9.38
N ARG A 21 16.41 11.59 8.69
CA ARG A 21 16.29 11.55 7.21
C ARG A 21 14.85 11.85 6.76
N PHE A 22 14.70 12.36 5.54
CA PHE A 22 13.44 12.88 4.99
C PHE A 22 12.23 11.95 5.18
N GLY A 23 12.39 10.64 4.92
CA GLY A 23 11.31 9.66 5.11
C GLY A 23 10.78 9.56 6.56
N ASN A 24 11.60 9.78 7.58
CA ASN A 24 11.13 9.81 8.97
C ASN A 24 10.23 11.04 9.23
N ARG A 25 10.56 12.18 8.60
CA ARG A 25 9.77 13.42 8.70
C ARG A 25 8.41 13.22 8.05
N MET A 26 8.37 12.55 6.89
CA MET A 26 7.12 12.18 6.22
C MET A 26 6.23 11.29 7.10
N PHE A 27 6.78 10.30 7.79
CA PHE A 27 6.02 9.46 8.76
C PHE A 27 5.41 10.26 9.90
N THR A 28 6.21 11.12 10.53
CA THR A 28 5.74 11.97 11.62
C THR A 28 4.66 12.93 11.15
N MET A 29 4.81 13.51 9.95
CA MET A 29 3.81 14.42 9.38
C MET A 29 2.54 13.71 8.95
N ALA A 30 2.63 12.55 8.30
CA ALA A 30 1.48 11.76 7.92
C ALA A 30 0.66 11.34 9.16
N THR A 31 1.35 10.91 10.22
CA THR A 31 0.72 10.55 11.49
C THR A 31 0.06 11.76 12.15
N ALA A 32 0.78 12.88 12.29
CA ALA A 32 0.24 14.08 12.90
C ALA A 32 -0.98 14.63 12.12
N TYR A 33 -0.92 14.59 10.79
CA TYR A 33 -2.04 14.91 9.92
C TYR A 33 -3.25 14.01 10.15
N ALA A 34 -3.04 12.69 10.15
CA ALA A 34 -4.11 11.72 10.34
C ALA A 34 -4.78 11.86 11.72
N LEU A 35 -4.00 11.99 12.78
CA LEU A 35 -4.53 12.21 14.13
C LEU A 35 -5.30 13.54 14.22
N ALA A 36 -4.78 14.62 13.63
CA ALA A 36 -5.48 15.90 13.63
C ALA A 36 -6.85 15.79 12.94
N ARG A 37 -6.90 15.13 11.77
CA ARG A 37 -8.14 14.89 11.03
C ARG A 37 -9.10 14.00 11.80
N LEU A 38 -8.63 12.90 12.38
CA LEU A 38 -9.46 11.93 13.10
C LEU A 38 -10.15 12.55 14.31
N HIS A 39 -9.43 13.39 15.07
CA HIS A 39 -9.95 13.98 16.31
C HIS A 39 -10.50 15.39 16.12
N SER A 40 -10.58 15.88 14.89
CA SER A 40 -10.97 17.28 14.59
C SER A 40 -10.14 18.30 15.37
N CYS A 41 -8.83 18.03 15.50
CA CYS A 41 -7.86 18.95 16.09
C CYS A 41 -7.28 19.87 15.02
N HIS A 42 -6.78 21.02 15.46
CA HIS A 42 -5.88 21.81 14.64
C HIS A 42 -4.50 21.13 14.59
N LEU A 43 -3.73 21.41 13.55
CA LEU A 43 -2.40 20.85 13.32
C LEU A 43 -1.34 21.94 13.45
N PHE A 44 -0.20 21.61 14.04
CA PHE A 44 0.95 22.48 14.10
C PHE A 44 2.22 21.75 13.66
N PHE A 45 2.95 22.37 12.73
CA PHE A 45 4.26 21.93 12.28
C PHE A 45 5.29 23.06 12.45
N PRO A 46 6.49 22.76 12.99
CA PRO A 46 7.59 23.73 13.00
C PRO A 46 7.98 24.13 11.57
N LEU A 47 8.35 25.40 11.38
CA LEU A 47 8.70 25.95 10.05
C LEU A 47 9.75 25.13 9.29
N PRO A 48 10.88 24.69 9.89
CA PRO A 48 11.86 23.89 9.16
C PRO A 48 11.27 22.61 8.57
N MET A 49 10.38 21.94 9.32
CA MET A 49 9.69 20.73 8.87
C MET A 49 8.79 21.01 7.66
N LEU A 50 8.06 22.14 7.67
CA LEU A 50 7.21 22.55 6.56
C LEU A 50 8.04 22.90 5.33
N GLU A 51 9.17 23.60 5.51
CA GLU A 51 10.08 23.97 4.42
C GLU A 51 10.65 22.74 3.73
N ASP A 52 11.08 21.72 4.49
CA ASP A 52 11.58 20.47 3.92
C ASP A 52 10.55 19.80 3.01
N ILE A 53 9.31 19.61 3.50
CA ILE A 53 8.26 18.93 2.73
C ILE A 53 7.81 19.79 1.55
N ARG A 54 7.65 21.10 1.74
CA ARG A 54 7.26 22.05 0.67
C ARG A 54 8.36 22.25 -0.37
N SER A 55 9.59 21.82 -0.12
CA SER A 55 10.63 21.77 -1.16
C SER A 55 10.35 20.69 -2.21
N VAL A 56 9.57 19.66 -1.86
CA VAL A 56 9.28 18.49 -2.73
C VAL A 56 7.83 18.45 -3.17
N PHE A 57 6.90 18.71 -2.25
CA PHE A 57 5.48 18.46 -2.43
C PHE A 57 4.62 19.72 -2.39
N VAL A 58 3.47 19.67 -3.07
CA VAL A 58 2.37 20.64 -2.93
C VAL A 58 1.67 20.35 -1.59
N PHE A 59 2.26 20.85 -0.51
CA PHE A 59 1.80 20.58 0.85
C PHE A 59 0.96 21.74 1.40
N ASP A 60 -0.34 21.68 1.12
CA ASP A 60 -1.35 22.61 1.64
C ASP A 60 -2.36 21.89 2.55
N LEU A 61 -2.54 22.47 3.73
CA LEU A 61 -3.40 21.97 4.80
C LEU A 61 -4.52 22.98 5.12
N GLY A 62 -4.62 24.08 4.39
CA GLY A 62 -5.68 25.06 4.55
C GLY A 62 -5.87 25.53 6.01
N PRO A 63 -7.12 25.68 6.49
CA PRO A 63 -7.41 26.39 7.73
C PRO A 63 -7.10 25.62 9.01
N PHE A 64 -6.91 24.29 8.95
CA PHE A 64 -6.61 23.52 10.16
C PHE A 64 -5.13 23.60 10.57
N LEU A 65 -4.22 24.09 9.71
CA LEU A 65 -2.82 24.32 10.05
C LEU A 65 -2.64 25.66 10.75
N LEU A 66 -2.19 25.63 12.01
CA LEU A 66 -1.91 26.83 12.79
C LEU A 66 -0.61 27.50 12.36
N SER A 67 -0.63 28.83 12.30
CA SER A 67 0.59 29.62 12.17
C SER A 67 1.40 29.59 13.46
N VAL A 68 2.70 29.93 13.36
CA VAL A 68 3.59 30.02 14.53
C VAL A 68 3.07 31.04 15.55
N SER A 69 2.52 32.17 15.10
CA SER A 69 1.98 33.20 15.98
C SER A 69 0.73 32.71 16.71
N MET A 70 -0.19 32.05 16.01
CA MET A 70 -1.39 31.46 16.60
C MET A 70 -1.03 30.39 17.63
N PHE A 71 -0.15 29.45 17.28
CA PHE A 71 0.29 28.40 18.20
C PHE A 71 0.96 28.97 19.46
N LYS A 72 1.84 29.97 19.31
CA LYS A 72 2.47 30.66 20.47
C LYS A 72 1.45 31.40 21.33
N SER A 73 0.44 32.01 20.73
CA SER A 73 -0.62 32.71 21.47
C SER A 73 -1.45 31.73 22.30
N ILE A 74 -1.83 30.58 21.73
CA ILE A 74 -2.58 29.53 22.44
C ILE A 74 -1.73 28.94 23.56
N TRP A 75 -0.45 28.64 23.28
CA TRP A 75 0.48 28.09 24.27
C TRP A 75 0.67 28.98 25.49
N LYS A 76 0.63 30.30 25.33
CA LYS A 76 0.80 31.30 26.40
C LYS A 76 -0.51 31.72 27.06
N ASN A 77 -1.65 31.17 26.65
CA ASN A 77 -2.95 31.59 27.18
C ASN A 77 -3.18 31.02 28.58
N GLU A 78 -3.02 31.84 29.62
CA GLU A 78 -3.23 31.45 31.02
C GLU A 78 -4.71 31.28 31.40
N TYR A 79 -5.63 31.90 30.66
CA TYR A 79 -7.06 31.82 30.94
C TYR A 79 -7.70 30.49 30.46
N HIS A 80 -7.12 29.87 29.43
CA HIS A 80 -7.57 28.59 28.88
C HIS A 80 -6.37 27.67 28.61
N PRO A 81 -5.71 27.17 29.67
CA PRO A 81 -4.48 26.39 29.54
C PRO A 81 -4.77 25.03 28.91
N MET A 82 -4.02 24.69 27.86
CA MET A 82 -4.10 23.37 27.24
C MET A 82 -3.10 22.40 27.87
N LYS A 83 -3.53 21.16 28.14
CA LYS A 83 -2.67 20.10 28.69
C LYS A 83 -1.76 19.53 27.60
N LYS A 84 -0.45 19.63 27.77
CA LYS A 84 0.51 18.98 26.86
C LYS A 84 0.61 17.48 27.14
N ILE A 85 0.45 16.67 26.09
CA ILE A 85 0.62 15.22 26.11
C ILE A 85 1.67 14.87 25.05
N THR A 86 2.85 14.43 25.48
CA THR A 86 3.90 14.00 24.55
C THR A 86 3.95 12.49 24.46
N ARG A 87 4.01 11.96 23.24
CA ARG A 87 4.25 10.54 22.97
C ARG A 87 5.50 10.40 22.12
N ASP A 88 6.50 9.70 22.66
CA ASP A 88 7.77 9.41 21.98
C ASP A 88 7.72 7.99 21.41
N ILE A 89 7.47 7.87 20.11
CA ILE A 89 7.22 6.59 19.44
C ILE A 89 8.15 6.45 18.25
N ILE A 90 8.77 5.28 18.13
CA ILE A 90 9.57 4.94 16.94
C ILE A 90 8.66 4.31 15.89
N CYS A 91 8.14 3.12 16.18
CA CYS A 91 7.31 2.35 15.25
C CYS A 91 6.21 1.53 15.96
N GLN A 92 6.09 1.64 17.29
CA GLN A 92 5.01 1.01 18.03
C GLN A 92 3.65 1.54 17.53
N TYR A 93 2.67 0.65 17.48
CA TYR A 93 1.28 1.01 17.16
C TYR A 93 0.44 1.04 18.43
N ILE A 94 -0.24 2.16 18.66
CA ILE A 94 -1.11 2.42 19.80
C ILE A 94 -2.54 2.57 19.25
N PRO A 95 -3.39 1.52 19.31
CA PRO A 95 -4.74 1.57 18.76
C PRO A 95 -5.64 2.62 19.43
N GLU A 96 -5.42 2.93 20.71
CA GLU A 96 -6.29 3.81 21.49
C GLU A 96 -6.38 5.23 20.91
N ILE A 97 -5.31 5.69 20.25
CA ILE A 97 -5.24 7.01 19.63
C ILE A 97 -5.70 6.99 18.16
N THR A 98 -6.04 5.84 17.60
CA THR A 98 -6.64 5.73 16.26
C THR A 98 -8.15 5.50 16.30
N HIS A 99 -8.76 5.57 17.49
CA HIS A 99 -10.21 5.59 17.67
C HIS A 99 -10.74 7.02 17.87
N PRO A 100 -12.00 7.31 17.52
CA PRO A 100 -12.61 8.61 17.80
C PRO A 100 -12.42 9.03 19.26
N ASN A 101 -12.11 10.30 19.49
CA ASN A 101 -11.86 10.87 20.83
C ASN A 101 -10.64 10.30 21.62
N GLY A 102 -9.75 9.54 20.97
CA GLY A 102 -8.48 9.09 21.58
C GLY A 102 -7.53 10.23 21.99
N ILE A 103 -7.67 11.43 21.43
CA ILE A 103 -7.03 12.66 21.90
C ILE A 103 -8.06 13.51 22.65
N SER A 104 -7.76 13.83 23.91
CA SER A 104 -8.66 14.58 24.78
C SER A 104 -8.83 16.04 24.35
N GLU A 105 -10.02 16.60 24.55
CA GLU A 105 -10.26 18.03 24.43
C GLU A 105 -9.39 18.84 25.40
N GLY A 106 -9.04 20.07 25.01
CA GLY A 106 -8.13 20.93 25.76
C GLY A 106 -6.69 20.44 25.77
N SER A 107 -6.27 19.55 24.86
CA SER A 107 -4.91 19.00 24.83
C SER A 107 -4.07 19.38 23.61
N ILE A 108 -2.77 19.53 23.86
CA ILE A 108 -1.74 19.63 22.81
C ILE A 108 -1.03 18.28 22.78
N PHE A 109 -1.41 17.46 21.81
CA PHE A 109 -0.81 16.16 21.58
C PHE A 109 0.45 16.29 20.72
N GLU A 110 1.62 16.06 21.31
CA GLU A 110 2.90 16.17 20.63
C GLU A 110 3.40 14.80 20.16
N VAL A 111 3.43 14.65 18.84
CA VAL A 111 3.99 13.52 18.09
C VAL A 111 5.52 13.68 18.09
N LYS A 112 6.20 12.94 18.98
CA LYS A 112 7.67 12.92 19.12
C LYS A 112 8.22 11.56 18.69
N GLY A 113 9.37 11.52 18.00
CA GLY A 113 9.98 10.27 17.56
C GLY A 113 9.96 10.11 16.03
N HIS A 114 9.64 8.92 15.53
CA HIS A 114 9.58 8.63 14.09
C HIS A 114 8.20 8.22 13.59
N TRP A 115 7.37 7.59 14.44
CA TRP A 115 5.99 7.19 14.11
C TRP A 115 5.87 6.42 12.79
N GLN A 116 6.70 5.39 12.65
CA GLN A 116 6.90 4.65 11.42
C GLN A 116 5.80 3.61 11.11
N SER A 117 4.75 3.53 11.94
CA SER A 117 3.64 2.64 11.64
C SER A 117 2.64 3.28 10.70
N TYR A 118 2.32 2.61 9.59
CA TYR A 118 1.36 3.13 8.61
C TYR A 118 -0.10 3.12 9.11
N LEU A 119 -0.38 2.27 10.10
CA LEU A 119 -1.70 2.10 10.71
C LEU A 119 -2.22 3.40 11.35
N TYR A 120 -1.35 4.37 11.66
CA TYR A 120 -1.77 5.69 12.15
C TYR A 120 -2.45 6.54 11.08
N PHE A 121 -2.19 6.29 9.79
CA PHE A 121 -2.63 7.18 8.71
C PHE A 121 -3.24 6.46 7.50
N ASP A 122 -3.38 5.14 7.54
CA ASP A 122 -3.92 4.35 6.42
C ASP A 122 -5.33 4.78 6.00
N GLN A 123 -6.18 5.16 6.96
CA GLN A 123 -7.52 5.69 6.67
C GLN A 123 -7.52 6.99 5.84
N TYR A 124 -6.39 7.72 5.82
CA TYR A 124 -6.19 8.94 5.03
C TYR A 124 -5.19 8.73 3.90
N ARG A 125 -4.98 7.48 3.46
CA ARG A 125 -4.00 7.15 2.42
C ARG A 125 -4.21 7.93 1.12
N ASP A 126 -5.46 8.11 0.71
CA ASP A 126 -5.79 8.77 -0.54
C ASP A 126 -5.50 10.26 -0.44
N ASP A 127 -5.85 10.92 0.66
CA ASP A 127 -5.45 12.31 0.92
C ASP A 127 -3.92 12.49 0.88
N LEU A 128 -3.18 11.58 1.51
CA LEU A 128 -1.72 11.63 1.55
C LEU A 128 -1.12 11.49 0.15
N ARG A 129 -1.56 10.49 -0.62
CA ARG A 129 -1.01 10.19 -1.96
C ARG A 129 -1.46 11.18 -3.02
N ASN A 130 -2.72 11.61 -2.95
CA ASN A 130 -3.38 12.33 -4.04
C ASN A 130 -3.44 13.84 -3.81
N ARG A 131 -3.21 14.33 -2.59
CA ARG A 131 -3.31 15.76 -2.28
C ARG A 131 -2.06 16.33 -1.62
N LEU A 132 -1.48 15.62 -0.64
CA LEU A 132 -0.41 16.18 0.19
C LEU A 132 1.00 15.87 -0.29
N PHE A 133 1.26 14.63 -0.69
CA PHE A 133 2.57 14.19 -1.19
C PHE A 133 2.58 14.11 -2.72
N VAL A 134 2.06 15.17 -3.33
CA VAL A 134 2.03 15.39 -4.77
C VAL A 134 3.22 16.27 -5.17
N ALA A 135 3.98 15.84 -6.17
CA ALA A 135 5.17 16.57 -6.63
C ALA A 135 4.88 18.03 -7.01
N ARG A 136 5.78 18.94 -6.67
CA ARG A 136 5.74 20.31 -7.20
C ARG A 136 6.09 20.34 -8.68
N GLN A 137 5.49 21.30 -9.39
CA GLN A 137 5.61 21.43 -10.84
C GLN A 137 7.05 21.44 -11.37
N PRO A 138 8.00 22.25 -10.84
CA PRO A 138 9.37 22.26 -11.37
C PRO A 138 10.09 20.92 -11.23
N LEU A 139 9.78 20.17 -10.16
CA LEU A 139 10.35 18.86 -9.90
C LEU A 139 9.74 17.81 -10.85
N LEU A 140 8.42 17.87 -11.07
CA LEU A 140 7.72 17.02 -12.03
C LEU A 140 8.23 17.22 -13.46
N GLU A 141 8.44 18.46 -13.89
CA GLU A 141 8.99 18.80 -15.21
C GLU A 141 10.43 18.32 -15.40
N LYS A 142 11.24 18.37 -14.34
CA LYS A 142 12.60 17.84 -14.38
C LYS A 142 12.61 16.33 -14.50
N VAL A 143 11.78 15.64 -13.70
CA VAL A 143 11.69 14.18 -13.68
C VAL A 143 11.02 13.64 -14.95
N SER A 144 10.04 14.32 -15.53
CA SER A 144 9.36 13.86 -16.75
C SER A 144 10.31 13.72 -17.94
N LYS A 145 11.33 14.60 -18.03
CA LYS A 145 12.40 14.51 -19.03
C LYS A 145 13.14 13.19 -18.97
N LEU A 146 13.28 12.58 -17.78
CA LEU A 146 13.89 11.27 -17.64
C LEU A 146 13.10 10.21 -18.41
N PHE A 147 11.80 10.10 -18.15
CA PHE A 147 10.93 9.12 -18.79
C PHE A 147 10.84 9.35 -20.30
N ILE A 148 10.68 10.62 -20.73
CA ILE A 148 10.62 10.97 -22.15
C ILE A 148 11.92 10.57 -22.86
N ASN A 149 13.08 10.85 -22.26
CA ASN A 149 14.38 10.47 -22.84
C ASN A 149 14.55 8.96 -22.92
N ILE A 150 14.06 8.20 -21.92
CA ILE A 150 14.08 6.73 -21.99
C ILE A 150 13.20 6.25 -23.14
N TYR A 151 11.99 6.81 -23.32
CA TYR A 151 11.15 6.49 -24.47
C TYR A 151 11.82 6.78 -25.81
N GLU A 152 12.42 7.96 -25.94
CA GLU A 152 13.11 8.39 -27.16
C GLU A 152 14.30 7.48 -27.49
N GLN A 153 15.13 7.14 -26.49
CA GLN A 153 16.35 6.36 -26.69
C GLN A 153 16.12 4.85 -26.82
N LYS A 154 15.10 4.30 -26.15
CA LYS A 154 14.88 2.84 -26.10
C LYS A 154 13.75 2.36 -27.01
N PHE A 155 12.74 3.20 -27.21
CA PHE A 155 11.56 2.85 -27.99
C PHE A 155 11.44 3.66 -29.28
N ASN A 156 12.39 4.56 -29.54
CA ASN A 156 12.51 5.33 -30.78
C ASN A 156 11.26 6.18 -31.11
N PHE A 157 10.56 6.65 -30.06
CA PHE A 157 9.48 7.62 -30.20
C PHE A 157 9.47 8.56 -28.99
N LYS A 158 8.91 9.76 -29.19
CA LYS A 158 8.81 10.79 -28.15
C LYS A 158 7.35 11.00 -27.75
N PRO A 159 6.91 10.52 -26.57
CA PRO A 159 5.54 10.73 -26.13
C PRO A 159 5.28 12.20 -25.81
N GLN A 160 4.06 12.66 -26.12
CA GLN A 160 3.55 13.94 -25.66
C GLN A 160 2.72 13.71 -24.40
N PHE A 161 3.34 13.93 -23.24
CA PHE A 161 2.67 13.82 -21.95
C PHE A 161 2.18 15.19 -21.46
N SER A 162 0.94 15.25 -20.98
CA SER A 162 0.48 16.39 -20.17
C SER A 162 1.17 16.37 -18.81
N LEU A 163 1.76 17.50 -18.44
CA LEU A 163 2.43 17.73 -17.14
C LEU A 163 1.60 18.64 -16.22
N GLU A 164 0.29 18.72 -16.43
CA GLU A 164 -0.59 19.58 -15.62
C GLU A 164 -0.51 19.28 -14.12
N ASN A 165 -0.46 18.00 -13.77
CA ASN A 165 -0.26 17.56 -12.39
C ASN A 165 0.34 16.15 -12.34
N HIS A 166 0.86 15.79 -11.16
CA HIS A 166 1.51 14.50 -10.91
C HIS A 166 0.63 13.30 -11.30
N GLN A 167 -0.66 13.33 -10.94
CA GLN A 167 -1.56 12.19 -11.16
C GLN A 167 -1.83 11.97 -12.64
N SER A 168 -2.07 13.05 -13.38
CA SER A 168 -2.27 13.02 -14.82
C SER A 168 -1.03 12.45 -15.52
N PHE A 169 0.17 12.90 -15.14
CA PHE A 169 1.41 12.38 -15.70
C PHE A 169 1.60 10.90 -15.37
N LYS A 170 1.43 10.51 -14.10
CA LYS A 170 1.51 9.12 -13.66
C LYS A 170 0.53 8.24 -14.42
N LYS A 171 -0.73 8.65 -14.52
CA LYS A 171 -1.77 7.91 -15.24
C LYS A 171 -1.36 7.68 -16.70
N GLN A 172 -0.80 8.69 -17.38
CA GLN A 172 -0.31 8.54 -18.75
C GLN A 172 0.87 7.57 -18.86
N LEU A 173 1.78 7.55 -17.88
CA LEU A 173 2.87 6.56 -17.83
C LEU A 173 2.34 5.14 -17.67
N VAL A 174 1.42 4.93 -16.71
CA VAL A 174 0.86 3.61 -16.35
C VAL A 174 -0.08 3.05 -17.42
N GLN A 175 -0.90 3.90 -18.05
CA GLN A 175 -1.87 3.46 -19.06
C GLN A 175 -1.23 3.20 -20.43
N SER A 176 0.07 3.47 -20.58
CA SER A 176 0.78 3.13 -21.80
C SER A 176 1.00 1.62 -21.87
N ASN A 177 0.61 0.99 -22.99
CA ASN A 177 0.91 -0.44 -23.21
C ASN A 177 2.39 -0.70 -23.53
N TRP A 178 3.23 0.35 -23.51
CA TRP A 178 4.63 0.27 -23.92
C TRP A 178 5.50 -0.35 -22.84
N THR A 179 5.28 0.05 -21.59
CA THR A 179 6.19 -0.24 -20.49
C THR A 179 5.43 -0.36 -19.18
N THR A 180 5.70 -1.41 -18.42
CA THR A 180 5.36 -1.45 -16.99
C THR A 180 6.53 -0.90 -16.20
N TRP A 181 6.36 0.25 -15.56
CA TRP A 181 7.44 0.92 -14.82
C TRP A 181 7.58 0.37 -13.40
N ILE A 182 8.74 -0.18 -13.07
CA ILE A 182 9.05 -0.67 -11.72
C ILE A 182 10.19 0.14 -11.09
N GLY A 183 9.90 0.80 -9.98
CA GLY A 183 10.90 1.54 -9.23
C GLY A 183 11.74 0.63 -8.34
N ILE A 184 13.06 0.77 -8.34
CA ILE A 184 13.96 0.09 -7.41
C ILE A 184 14.64 1.13 -6.54
N HIS A 185 14.38 1.07 -5.24
CA HIS A 185 15.14 1.84 -4.27
C HIS A 185 16.19 0.96 -3.60
N VAL A 186 17.46 1.37 -3.69
CA VAL A 186 18.60 0.71 -3.02
C VAL A 186 19.25 1.66 -2.02
N ARG A 187 19.17 1.33 -0.74
CA ARG A 187 19.92 2.00 0.33
C ARG A 187 21.08 1.12 0.73
N ARG A 188 22.28 1.62 0.51
CA ARG A 188 23.50 0.85 0.67
C ARG A 188 24.51 1.50 1.57
N LYS A 189 24.85 2.78 1.40
CA LYS A 189 26.02 3.42 2.05
C LYS A 189 26.12 3.12 3.55
N ASP A 190 25.27 3.73 4.38
CA ASP A 190 25.30 3.48 5.82
C ASP A 190 24.87 2.06 6.18
N PHE A 191 24.09 1.41 5.33
CA PHE A 191 23.52 0.08 5.58
C PHE A 191 24.55 -1.04 5.45
N VAL A 192 25.57 -0.87 4.62
CA VAL A 192 26.71 -1.81 4.53
C VAL A 192 27.50 -1.79 5.83
N LEU A 193 27.77 -0.60 6.38
CA LEU A 193 28.50 -0.46 7.65
C LEU A 193 27.72 -1.05 8.83
N LEU A 194 26.38 -0.99 8.76
CA LEU A 194 25.48 -1.53 9.79
C LEU A 194 25.09 -3.00 9.56
N ASN A 195 25.60 -3.65 8.51
CA ASN A 195 25.21 -4.99 8.10
C ASN A 195 23.68 -5.18 7.90
N TYR A 196 23.03 -4.14 7.39
CA TYR A 196 21.60 -4.10 7.05
C TYR A 196 21.35 -3.96 5.55
N SER A 197 22.39 -3.92 4.72
CA SER A 197 22.23 -3.84 3.27
C SER A 197 21.58 -5.10 2.72
N SER A 198 20.55 -4.93 1.91
CA SER A 198 19.96 -6.03 1.15
C SER A 198 20.98 -6.66 0.20
N THR A 199 20.83 -7.96 -0.05
CA THR A 199 21.76 -8.72 -0.90
C THR A 199 21.48 -8.50 -2.39
N ASP A 200 22.49 -8.70 -3.22
CA ASP A 200 22.37 -8.75 -4.68
C ASP A 200 21.34 -9.82 -5.10
N GLU A 201 21.34 -10.97 -4.42
CA GLU A 201 20.40 -12.07 -4.63
C GLU A 201 18.95 -11.64 -4.42
N TYR A 202 18.66 -10.88 -3.35
CA TYR A 202 17.33 -10.30 -3.13
C TYR A 202 16.91 -9.40 -4.31
N LEU A 203 17.79 -8.49 -4.72
CA LEU A 203 17.49 -7.55 -5.80
C LEU A 203 17.21 -8.28 -7.11
N PHE A 204 18.04 -9.24 -7.49
CA PHE A 204 17.83 -10.04 -8.70
C PHE A 204 16.58 -10.90 -8.62
N THR A 205 16.31 -11.53 -7.48
CA THR A 205 15.11 -12.34 -7.26
C THR A 205 13.83 -11.51 -7.38
N ALA A 206 13.82 -10.29 -6.85
CA ALA A 206 12.70 -9.36 -6.96
C ALA A 206 12.52 -8.83 -8.39
N ILE A 207 13.62 -8.55 -9.11
CA ILE A 207 13.58 -8.18 -10.53
C ILE A 207 12.98 -9.30 -11.37
N ASP A 208 13.45 -10.54 -11.17
CA ASP A 208 12.99 -11.70 -11.92
C ASP A 208 11.51 -11.99 -11.67
N TYR A 209 11.02 -11.76 -10.45
CA TYR A 209 9.59 -11.84 -10.14
C TYR A 209 8.76 -10.91 -11.04
N TYR A 210 9.17 -9.65 -11.22
CA TYR A 210 8.43 -8.71 -12.07
C TYR A 210 8.61 -9.01 -13.56
N ILE A 211 9.80 -9.41 -14.02
CA ILE A 211 10.04 -9.80 -15.42
C ILE A 211 9.15 -10.98 -15.83
N LYS A 212 8.97 -11.96 -14.93
CA LYS A 212 8.10 -13.11 -15.19
C LYS A 212 6.63 -12.75 -15.29
N ARG A 213 6.22 -11.64 -14.68
CA ARG A 213 4.82 -11.18 -14.63
C ARG A 213 4.49 -10.16 -15.71
N TYR A 214 5.45 -9.33 -16.09
CA TYR A 214 5.27 -8.24 -17.04
C TYR A 214 6.35 -8.34 -18.11
N SER A 215 5.96 -8.79 -19.31
CA SER A 215 6.89 -8.97 -20.43
C SER A 215 7.53 -7.66 -20.91
N ASN A 216 6.90 -6.52 -20.61
CA ASN A 216 7.37 -5.16 -20.87
C ASN A 216 7.87 -4.43 -19.60
N ALA A 217 8.34 -5.18 -18.59
CA ALA A 217 8.92 -4.62 -17.37
C ALA A 217 10.19 -3.79 -17.64
N TYR A 218 10.16 -2.52 -17.22
CA TYR A 218 11.32 -1.64 -17.26
C TYR A 218 11.56 -1.00 -15.90
N PHE A 219 12.81 -1.05 -15.45
CA PHE A 219 13.17 -0.71 -14.08
C PHE A 219 13.89 0.63 -14.00
N ILE A 220 13.51 1.47 -13.04
CA ILE A 220 14.23 2.70 -12.71
C ILE A 220 14.83 2.57 -11.31
N VAL A 221 16.15 2.72 -11.19
CA VAL A 221 16.89 2.54 -9.95
C VAL A 221 17.29 3.89 -9.36
N ALA A 222 16.88 4.15 -8.12
CA ALA A 222 17.45 5.21 -7.31
C ALA A 222 18.21 4.62 -6.12
N SER A 223 19.34 5.24 -5.77
CA SER A 223 20.22 4.72 -4.75
C SER A 223 21.06 5.81 -4.11
N ASP A 224 21.41 5.64 -2.84
CA ASP A 224 22.44 6.45 -2.22
C ASP A 224 23.85 6.09 -2.73
N ASP A 225 24.01 4.94 -3.38
CA ASP A 225 25.22 4.41 -4.02
C ASP A 225 24.95 4.07 -5.50
N LYS A 226 24.75 5.11 -6.33
CA LYS A 226 24.43 4.97 -7.77
C LYS A 226 25.53 4.27 -8.57
N SER A 227 26.81 4.44 -8.18
CA SER A 227 27.94 3.79 -8.84
C SER A 227 27.90 2.27 -8.66
N TYR A 228 27.63 1.80 -7.44
CA TYR A 228 27.41 0.38 -7.19
C TYR A 228 26.25 -0.17 -8.03
N CYS A 229 25.09 0.51 -8.07
CA CYS A 229 23.95 0.03 -8.85
C CYS A 229 24.24 -0.02 -10.37
N LYS A 230 25.00 0.94 -10.90
CA LYS A 230 25.43 0.91 -12.31
C LYS A 230 26.30 -0.31 -12.60
N ASN A 231 27.22 -0.63 -11.70
CA ASN A 231 28.07 -1.82 -11.84
C ASN A 231 27.26 -3.10 -11.68
N LEU A 232 26.35 -3.17 -10.71
CA LEU A 232 25.51 -4.36 -10.46
C LEU A 232 24.61 -4.68 -11.67
N PHE A 233 24.05 -3.65 -12.31
CA PHE A 233 23.07 -3.81 -13.39
C PHE A 233 23.63 -3.55 -14.79
N HIS A 234 24.96 -3.45 -14.97
CA HIS A 234 25.59 -3.05 -16.24
C HIS A 234 25.15 -3.87 -17.47
N ASN A 235 24.86 -5.17 -17.29
CA ASN A 235 24.46 -6.07 -18.37
C ASN A 235 22.94 -6.15 -18.61
N ARG A 236 22.11 -5.34 -17.93
CA ARG A 236 20.65 -5.39 -18.06
C ARG A 236 20.12 -4.17 -18.81
N SER A 237 19.69 -4.38 -20.06
CA SER A 237 19.24 -3.30 -20.97
C SER A 237 17.90 -2.65 -20.59
N ASN A 238 17.09 -3.34 -19.76
CA ASN A 238 15.79 -2.90 -19.25
C ASN A 238 15.86 -2.27 -17.85
N ILE A 239 17.07 -1.93 -17.38
CA ILE A 239 17.28 -1.26 -16.09
C ILE A 239 18.00 0.07 -16.33
N PHE A 240 17.45 1.14 -15.78
CA PHE A 240 18.03 2.48 -15.84
C PHE A 240 18.32 3.01 -14.44
N VAL A 241 19.58 3.34 -14.15
CA VAL A 241 19.96 4.01 -12.89
C VAL A 241 19.83 5.52 -13.06
N THR A 242 19.08 6.16 -12.16
CA THR A 242 18.88 7.62 -12.13
C THR A 242 20.20 8.39 -12.24
N PRO A 243 20.19 9.60 -12.86
CA PRO A 243 21.40 10.40 -13.03
C PRO A 243 22.09 10.74 -11.71
N GLN A 244 23.42 10.94 -11.75
CA GLN A 244 24.19 11.36 -10.56
C GLN A 244 23.78 12.77 -10.08
N SER A 245 23.28 13.61 -10.99
CA SER A 245 22.76 14.94 -10.71
C SER A 245 21.38 14.97 -10.04
N PHE A 246 20.70 13.81 -9.95
CA PHE A 246 19.43 13.72 -9.24
C PHE A 246 19.66 13.76 -7.74
N SER A 247 19.00 14.71 -7.09
CA SER A 247 18.86 14.81 -5.65
C SER A 247 17.92 13.74 -5.10
N MET A 248 17.87 13.64 -3.77
CA MET A 248 16.91 12.79 -3.06
C MET A 248 15.46 13.06 -3.48
N SER A 249 15.10 14.34 -3.70
CA SER A 249 13.74 14.72 -4.11
C SER A 249 13.42 14.27 -5.53
N ASP A 250 14.39 14.37 -6.44
CA ASP A 250 14.25 13.89 -7.82
C ASP A 250 14.04 12.37 -7.83
N ASP A 251 14.85 11.63 -7.07
CA ASP A 251 14.76 10.19 -6.93
C ASP A 251 13.41 9.75 -6.33
N LEU A 252 12.94 10.45 -5.28
CA LEU A 252 11.67 10.14 -4.63
C LEU A 252 10.49 10.30 -5.59
N ILE A 253 10.44 11.42 -6.32
CA ILE A 253 9.36 11.67 -7.28
C ILE A 253 9.46 10.69 -8.45
N THR A 254 10.67 10.43 -8.96
CA THR A 254 10.88 9.45 -10.03
C THR A 254 10.31 8.09 -9.68
N LEU A 255 10.65 7.55 -8.51
CA LEU A 255 10.16 6.25 -8.09
C LEU A 255 8.66 6.26 -7.75
N SER A 256 8.12 7.37 -7.26
CA SER A 256 6.68 7.48 -6.96
C SER A 256 5.78 7.46 -8.22
N LEU A 257 6.35 7.76 -9.39
CA LEU A 257 5.65 7.72 -10.68
C LEU A 257 5.59 6.31 -11.28
N CYS A 258 6.39 5.37 -10.78
CA CYS A 258 6.34 3.97 -11.21
C CYS A 258 5.03 3.29 -10.76
N GLU A 259 4.68 2.19 -11.42
CA GLU A 259 3.52 1.36 -11.12
C GLU A 259 3.76 0.44 -9.94
N HIS A 260 4.95 -0.15 -9.89
CA HIS A 260 5.34 -1.13 -8.88
C HIS A 260 6.69 -0.76 -8.28
N SER A 261 7.05 -1.42 -7.18
CA SER A 261 8.30 -1.13 -6.50
C SER A 261 9.02 -2.36 -5.97
N ILE A 262 10.34 -2.26 -5.96
CA ILE A 262 11.27 -3.08 -5.18
C ILE A 262 11.98 -2.11 -4.23
N ILE A 263 11.95 -2.39 -2.93
CA ILE A 263 12.53 -1.50 -1.93
C ILE A 263 13.49 -2.27 -1.03
N THR A 264 14.66 -1.70 -0.75
CA THR A 264 15.51 -2.14 0.36
C THR A 264 15.12 -1.46 1.66
N GLY A 265 15.78 -1.82 2.77
CA GLY A 265 15.49 -1.25 4.07
C GLY A 265 15.61 0.27 4.17
N GLY A 266 14.84 0.84 5.11
CA GLY A 266 14.80 2.28 5.42
C GLY A 266 13.53 2.99 4.97
N THR A 267 13.29 4.19 5.53
CA THR A 267 12.02 4.92 5.32
C THR A 267 11.91 5.60 3.97
N PHE A 268 13.01 5.93 3.30
CA PHE A 268 12.94 6.52 1.97
C PHE A 268 12.32 5.55 0.95
N GLY A 269 12.83 4.31 0.89
CA GLY A 269 12.25 3.26 0.05
C GLY A 269 10.81 2.92 0.42
N TRP A 270 10.50 2.93 1.72
CA TRP A 270 9.11 2.78 2.16
C TRP A 270 8.18 3.81 1.52
N TRP A 271 8.57 5.10 1.54
CA TRP A 271 7.76 6.17 0.94
C TRP A 271 7.71 6.09 -0.58
N THR A 272 8.78 5.68 -1.27
CA THR A 272 8.75 5.50 -2.73
C THR A 272 7.71 4.44 -3.11
N GLY A 273 7.69 3.29 -2.43
CA GLY A 273 6.71 2.23 -2.66
C GLY A 273 5.29 2.64 -2.26
N TYR A 274 5.14 3.35 -1.14
CA TYR A 274 3.85 3.86 -0.70
C TYR A 274 3.23 4.84 -1.69
N LEU A 275 4.02 5.75 -2.27
CA LEU A 275 3.52 6.73 -3.25
C LEU A 275 3.34 6.12 -4.65
N ALA A 276 4.13 5.09 -5.01
CA ALA A 276 3.94 4.32 -6.24
C ALA A 276 2.56 3.64 -6.29
N ASN A 277 1.98 3.28 -5.15
CA ASN A 277 0.61 2.79 -5.05
C ASN A 277 0.30 1.58 -5.96
N GLY A 278 1.24 0.65 -6.07
CA GLY A 278 0.98 -0.66 -6.66
C GLY A 278 1.66 -1.76 -5.86
N GLN A 279 2.04 -2.86 -6.52
CA GLN A 279 2.72 -3.94 -5.85
C GLN A 279 4.09 -3.47 -5.36
N VAL A 280 4.42 -3.79 -4.11
CA VAL A 280 5.72 -3.51 -3.51
C VAL A 280 6.32 -4.82 -3.03
N ILE A 281 7.55 -5.08 -3.46
CA ILE A 281 8.42 -6.13 -2.92
C ILE A 281 9.41 -5.47 -1.98
N HIS A 282 9.58 -6.03 -0.81
CA HIS A 282 10.56 -5.56 0.16
C HIS A 282 11.36 -6.72 0.76
N ASP A 283 12.54 -6.39 1.28
CA ASP A 283 13.41 -7.30 2.03
C ASP A 283 12.97 -7.40 3.51
N LYS A 284 13.54 -8.32 4.28
CA LYS A 284 13.24 -8.52 5.71
C LYS A 284 13.63 -7.35 6.62
N VAL A 285 14.30 -6.33 6.10
CA VAL A 285 14.87 -5.22 6.90
C VAL A 285 13.80 -4.17 7.21
N TYR A 286 13.38 -4.09 8.48
CA TYR A 286 12.51 -3.04 9.01
C TYR A 286 13.06 -2.47 10.34
N PRO A 287 12.59 -1.31 10.82
CA PRO A 287 13.11 -0.69 12.03
C PRO A 287 12.96 -1.60 13.26
N SER A 288 14.03 -1.75 14.05
CA SER A 288 14.02 -2.58 15.27
C SER A 288 13.04 -2.11 16.34
N GLY A 289 12.57 -0.86 16.27
CA GLY A 289 11.52 -0.33 17.15
C GLY A 289 10.10 -0.76 16.78
N CYS A 290 9.91 -1.53 15.71
CA CYS A 290 8.61 -2.09 15.34
C CYS A 290 8.44 -3.46 16.00
N GLU A 291 7.38 -3.65 16.76
CA GLU A 291 7.05 -4.95 17.38
C GLU A 291 6.78 -6.03 16.33
N ARG A 292 6.15 -5.62 15.22
CA ARG A 292 5.73 -6.50 14.14
C ARG A 292 6.04 -5.85 12.80
N ARG A 293 6.41 -6.67 11.82
CA ARG A 293 6.65 -6.23 10.45
C ARG A 293 5.40 -5.55 9.88
N GLU A 294 4.24 -6.11 10.17
CA GLU A 294 2.92 -5.70 9.71
C GLU A 294 2.48 -4.36 10.29
N TYR A 295 3.17 -3.82 11.29
CA TYR A 295 2.93 -2.45 11.75
C TYR A 295 3.65 -1.43 10.89
N TYR A 296 4.78 -1.83 10.29
CA TYR A 296 5.61 -0.99 9.45
C TYR A 296 5.22 -1.10 7.98
N TYR A 297 5.20 -2.33 7.44
CA TYR A 297 4.84 -2.59 6.07
C TYR A 297 3.33 -2.85 5.96
N PRO A 298 2.63 -2.18 5.02
CA PRO A 298 1.33 -2.63 4.53
C PRO A 298 1.40 -4.08 3.99
N PRO A 299 0.30 -4.69 3.54
CA PRO A 299 0.30 -6.06 2.99
C PRO A 299 1.04 -6.14 1.65
N TRP A 300 2.35 -5.92 1.70
CA TRP A 300 3.33 -5.91 0.64
C TRP A 300 4.09 -7.24 0.65
N PHE A 301 4.69 -7.59 -0.49
CA PHE A 301 5.29 -8.89 -0.70
C PHE A 301 6.70 -8.92 -0.10
N LEU A 302 6.96 -9.91 0.76
CA LEU A 302 8.30 -10.16 1.28
C LEU A 302 9.01 -11.18 0.40
N ILE A 303 10.23 -10.83 0.00
CA ILE A 303 11.21 -11.72 -0.60
C ILE A 303 12.50 -11.42 0.17
N ASP A 304 13.14 -12.40 0.81
CA ASP A 304 14.28 -12.12 1.72
C ASP A 304 15.60 -12.84 1.34
N GLY A 305 15.73 -13.19 0.05
CA GLY A 305 16.87 -13.92 -0.50
C GLY A 305 16.97 -15.39 -0.06
N ASN A 306 16.39 -15.77 1.09
CA ASN A 306 16.40 -17.14 1.62
C ASN A 306 15.00 -17.81 1.57
N VAL A 307 13.96 -17.00 1.51
CA VAL A 307 12.55 -17.35 1.41
C VAL A 307 12.04 -16.83 0.07
N ARG A 308 11.86 -17.81 -0.82
CA ARG A 308 11.01 -17.84 -2.01
C ARG A 308 10.42 -16.47 -2.39
N ALA A 309 11.03 -15.80 -3.38
CA ALA A 309 10.19 -15.30 -4.48
C ALA A 309 9.16 -16.38 -4.74
N HIS A 310 7.86 -16.05 -4.74
CA HIS A 310 6.80 -16.96 -5.17
C HIS A 310 7.39 -17.96 -6.14
N LYS A 311 7.61 -19.20 -5.66
CA LYS A 311 8.41 -20.17 -6.39
C LYS A 311 7.74 -20.30 -7.74
N ASN A 312 8.39 -19.74 -8.74
CA ASN A 312 8.15 -19.85 -10.17
C ASN A 312 6.79 -19.35 -10.72
N ILE A 313 6.86 -18.23 -11.41
CA ILE A 313 6.10 -17.96 -12.62
C ILE A 313 7.11 -18.27 -13.75
N GLN A 314 7.35 -19.45 -14.31
CA GLN A 314 6.56 -20.65 -14.58
C GLN A 314 7.09 -21.86 -13.81
N SER A 315 6.25 -22.51 -13.00
CA SER A 315 6.50 -23.92 -12.70
C SER A 315 5.21 -24.67 -12.48
N ASN A 316 5.32 -25.99 -12.51
CA ASN A 316 4.36 -26.97 -12.04
C ASN A 316 3.96 -26.82 -10.54
N TRP A 317 4.15 -25.67 -9.89
CA TRP A 317 3.76 -25.49 -8.49
C TRP A 317 2.26 -25.22 -8.42
N THR A 318 1.58 -26.05 -7.64
CA THR A 318 0.15 -25.97 -7.43
C THR A 318 -0.21 -24.67 -6.70
N THR A 319 -1.06 -23.85 -7.32
CA THR A 319 -1.74 -22.72 -6.67
C THR A 319 -3.01 -23.25 -6.02
N TRP A 320 -3.17 -23.06 -4.71
CA TRP A 320 -4.38 -23.42 -3.97
C TRP A 320 -5.30 -22.22 -3.81
N ILE A 321 -6.54 -22.39 -4.22
CA ILE A 321 -7.62 -21.39 -4.09
C ILE A 321 -8.67 -21.95 -3.14
N GLY A 322 -8.93 -21.23 -2.05
CA GLY A 322 -9.98 -21.57 -1.11
C GLY A 322 -11.34 -21.18 -1.66
N ILE A 323 -12.32 -22.07 -1.63
CA ILE A 323 -13.71 -21.74 -1.97
C ILE A 323 -14.56 -21.92 -0.71
N HIS A 324 -15.14 -20.83 -0.24
CA HIS A 324 -16.16 -20.90 0.79
C HIS A 324 -17.55 -20.75 0.16
N VAL A 325 -18.42 -21.75 0.37
CA VAL A 325 -19.81 -21.74 -0.09
C VAL A 325 -20.77 -21.86 1.10
N ARG A 326 -21.44 -20.76 1.43
CA ARG A 326 -22.58 -20.70 2.36
C ARG A 326 -23.87 -20.86 1.56
N ARG A 327 -24.64 -21.91 1.84
CA ARG A 327 -25.83 -22.24 1.04
C ARG A 327 -27.05 -22.63 1.84
N LYS A 328 -26.94 -23.47 2.88
CA LYS A 328 -28.11 -24.15 3.48
C LYS A 328 -29.23 -23.19 3.88
N ASP A 329 -28.90 -22.21 4.72
CA ASP A 329 -29.82 -21.18 5.18
C ASP A 329 -30.09 -20.12 4.10
N PHE A 330 -29.13 -19.85 3.22
CA PHE A 330 -29.22 -18.82 2.20
C PHE A 330 -30.18 -19.20 1.04
N VAL A 331 -30.36 -20.49 0.76
CA VAL A 331 -31.33 -20.97 -0.25
C VAL A 331 -32.75 -20.68 0.18
N LEU A 332 -33.07 -20.92 1.46
CA LEU A 332 -34.40 -20.63 2.01
C LEU A 332 -34.73 -19.13 1.97
N LEU A 333 -33.70 -18.29 2.02
CA LEU A 333 -33.81 -16.83 1.99
C LEU A 333 -33.65 -16.22 0.59
N ASN A 334 -33.47 -17.05 -0.46
CA ASN A 334 -33.18 -16.62 -1.82
C ASN A 334 -31.95 -15.68 -1.92
N TYR A 335 -30.94 -15.90 -1.06
CA TYR A 335 -29.67 -15.17 -1.01
C TYR A 335 -28.46 -16.01 -1.43
N SER A 336 -28.67 -17.27 -1.84
CA SER A 336 -27.58 -18.13 -2.26
C SER A 336 -26.92 -17.60 -3.54
N SER A 337 -25.58 -17.55 -3.53
CA SER A 337 -24.80 -17.23 -4.71
C SER A 337 -25.13 -18.14 -5.90
N THR A 338 -25.08 -17.57 -7.10
CA THR A 338 -25.41 -18.30 -8.33
C THR A 338 -24.31 -19.28 -8.75
N ASP A 339 -24.70 -20.34 -9.46
CA ASP A 339 -23.74 -21.26 -10.08
C ASP A 339 -22.87 -20.55 -11.12
N GLU A 340 -23.44 -19.59 -11.87
CA GLU A 340 -22.72 -18.76 -12.85
C GLU A 340 -21.57 -17.99 -12.19
N TYR A 341 -21.80 -17.39 -11.02
CA TYR A 341 -20.77 -16.73 -10.23
C TYR A 341 -19.63 -17.69 -9.89
N LEU A 342 -19.95 -18.84 -9.30
CA LEU A 342 -18.94 -19.81 -8.86
C LEU A 342 -18.10 -20.31 -10.04
N PHE A 343 -18.72 -20.66 -11.16
CA PHE A 343 -17.99 -21.09 -12.36
C PHE A 343 -17.13 -19.97 -12.96
N THR A 344 -17.63 -18.74 -13.02
CA THR A 344 -16.86 -17.62 -13.56
C THR A 344 -15.64 -17.31 -12.70
N ALA A 345 -15.79 -17.33 -11.37
CA ALA A 345 -14.69 -17.10 -10.44
C ALA A 345 -13.62 -18.21 -10.53
N ILE A 346 -14.04 -19.46 -10.67
CA ILE A 346 -13.14 -20.60 -10.91
C ILE A 346 -12.39 -20.42 -12.24
N ASP A 347 -13.11 -20.13 -13.33
CA ASP A 347 -12.52 -19.98 -14.66
C ASP A 347 -11.57 -18.77 -14.74
N TYR A 348 -11.83 -17.71 -13.98
CA TYR A 348 -10.89 -16.60 -13.81
C TYR A 348 -9.53 -17.08 -13.30
N TYR A 349 -9.52 -17.89 -12.23
CA TYR A 349 -8.27 -18.40 -11.66
C TYR A 349 -7.60 -19.46 -12.52
N ILE A 350 -8.38 -20.30 -13.22
CA ILE A 350 -7.83 -21.28 -14.18
C ILE A 350 -7.13 -20.58 -15.34
N LYS A 351 -7.71 -19.50 -15.88
CA LYS A 351 -7.07 -18.71 -16.95
C LYS A 351 -5.78 -18.04 -16.49
N ARG A 352 -5.75 -17.64 -15.21
CA ARG A 352 -4.64 -16.91 -14.61
C ARG A 352 -3.47 -17.80 -14.16
N TYR A 353 -3.75 -19.04 -13.77
CA TYR A 353 -2.77 -19.94 -13.17
C TYR A 353 -2.76 -21.30 -13.87
N SER A 354 -1.59 -21.68 -14.41
CA SER A 354 -1.39 -22.94 -15.15
C SER A 354 -1.58 -24.21 -14.32
N ASN A 355 -1.53 -24.12 -12.98
CA ASN A 355 -1.72 -25.25 -12.06
C ASN A 355 -2.63 -24.88 -10.88
N ALA A 356 -3.86 -24.47 -11.17
CA ALA A 356 -4.87 -24.07 -10.17
C ALA A 356 -5.62 -25.27 -9.59
N TYR A 357 -5.55 -25.43 -8.28
CA TYR A 357 -6.35 -26.37 -7.50
C TYR A 357 -7.20 -25.64 -6.47
N PHE A 358 -8.35 -26.20 -6.17
CA PHE A 358 -9.34 -25.57 -5.32
C PHE A 358 -9.64 -26.46 -4.12
N ILE A 359 -9.85 -25.87 -2.95
CA ILE A 359 -10.35 -26.58 -1.77
C ILE A 359 -11.63 -25.91 -1.27
N VAL A 360 -12.70 -26.69 -1.21
CA VAL A 360 -14.05 -26.21 -0.89
C VAL A 360 -14.40 -26.54 0.55
N ALA A 361 -14.73 -25.50 1.33
CA ALA A 361 -15.47 -25.62 2.57
C ALA A 361 -16.90 -25.09 2.36
N SER A 362 -17.88 -25.82 2.86
CA SER A 362 -19.28 -25.45 2.69
C SER A 362 -20.13 -26.05 3.80
N ASP A 363 -21.19 -25.33 4.17
CA ASP A 363 -22.26 -25.86 5.01
C ASP A 363 -23.11 -26.92 4.28
N GLU A 364 -23.05 -26.99 2.94
CA GLU A 364 -23.76 -27.94 2.07
C GLU A 364 -22.82 -28.67 1.10
N LYS A 365 -21.80 -29.37 1.61
CA LYS A 365 -20.81 -30.10 0.78
C LYS A 365 -21.41 -31.05 -0.27
N SER A 366 -22.59 -31.63 -0.04
CA SER A 366 -23.29 -32.48 -1.02
C SER A 366 -23.66 -31.72 -2.30
N TYR A 367 -24.15 -30.49 -2.16
CA TYR A 367 -24.45 -29.62 -3.28
C TYR A 367 -23.19 -29.31 -4.08
N CYS A 368 -22.14 -28.82 -3.42
CA CYS A 368 -20.89 -28.44 -4.09
C CYS A 368 -20.22 -29.65 -4.78
N LYS A 369 -20.30 -30.84 -4.17
CA LYS A 369 -19.81 -32.08 -4.81
C LYS A 369 -20.55 -32.42 -6.10
N ASN A 370 -21.87 -32.21 -6.15
CA ASN A 370 -22.64 -32.41 -7.37
C ASN A 370 -22.34 -31.31 -8.40
N LEU A 371 -22.29 -30.05 -7.98
CA LEU A 371 -22.00 -28.89 -8.82
C LEU A 371 -20.64 -29.02 -9.52
N PHE A 372 -19.61 -29.43 -8.77
CA PHE A 372 -18.23 -29.54 -9.27
C PHE A 372 -17.81 -30.96 -9.67
N ARG A 373 -18.78 -31.88 -9.87
CA ARG A 373 -18.51 -33.32 -10.09
C ARG A 373 -17.58 -33.63 -11.26
N TYR A 374 -17.47 -32.73 -12.24
CA TYR A 374 -16.64 -32.89 -13.44
C TYR A 374 -15.32 -32.13 -13.40
N ARG A 375 -14.97 -31.47 -12.29
CA ARG A 375 -13.72 -30.71 -12.13
C ARG A 375 -12.75 -31.49 -11.24
N SER A 376 -11.75 -32.13 -11.85
CA SER A 376 -10.77 -32.99 -11.15
C SER A 376 -9.79 -32.21 -10.25
N ASN A 377 -9.68 -30.90 -10.44
CA ASN A 377 -8.81 -30.01 -9.66
C ASN A 377 -9.51 -29.37 -8.45
N ILE A 378 -10.70 -29.85 -8.07
CA ILE A 378 -11.48 -29.34 -6.94
C ILE A 378 -11.59 -30.40 -5.85
N PHE A 379 -11.08 -30.05 -4.67
CA PHE A 379 -11.12 -30.87 -3.47
C PHE A 379 -12.08 -30.28 -2.43
N PHE A 380 -12.40 -31.07 -1.41
CA PHE A 380 -13.34 -30.69 -0.36
C PHE A 380 -12.70 -30.93 0.99
N THR A 381 -12.93 -30.03 1.94
CA THR A 381 -12.50 -30.27 3.32
C THR A 381 -13.22 -31.51 3.88
N PRO A 382 -12.55 -32.34 4.69
CA PRO A 382 -13.14 -33.55 5.27
C PRO A 382 -14.46 -33.30 6.00
N ARG A 383 -15.34 -34.31 6.04
CA ARG A 383 -16.60 -34.20 6.80
C ARG A 383 -16.37 -34.08 8.31
N SER A 384 -15.23 -34.54 8.81
CA SER A 384 -14.83 -34.45 10.22
C SER A 384 -14.32 -33.08 10.64
N PHE A 385 -14.06 -32.16 9.69
CA PHE A 385 -13.54 -30.84 10.00
C PHE A 385 -14.59 -30.00 10.74
N SER A 386 -14.13 -29.35 11.80
CA SER A 386 -14.89 -28.30 12.47
C SER A 386 -14.88 -27.02 11.65
N ILE A 387 -15.71 -26.06 12.06
CA ILE A 387 -15.72 -24.69 11.54
C ILE A 387 -14.32 -24.07 11.63
N GLY A 388 -13.56 -24.35 12.71
CA GLY A 388 -12.20 -23.86 12.90
C GLY A 388 -11.21 -24.46 11.91
N ASP A 389 -11.32 -25.77 11.64
CA ASP A 389 -10.45 -26.45 10.68
C ASP A 389 -10.70 -25.94 9.25
N ASP A 390 -11.96 -25.67 8.91
CA ASP A 390 -12.33 -25.06 7.63
C ASP A 390 -11.74 -23.65 7.49
N ILE A 391 -11.79 -22.80 8.53
CA ILE A 391 -11.15 -21.47 8.52
C ILE A 391 -9.64 -21.58 8.31
N ILE A 392 -8.97 -22.43 9.10
CA ILE A 392 -7.52 -22.60 9.00
C ILE A 392 -7.16 -23.07 7.60
N THR A 393 -7.84 -24.09 7.09
CA THR A 393 -7.58 -24.64 5.75
C THR A 393 -7.72 -23.60 4.66
N LEU A 394 -8.82 -22.81 4.69
CA LEU A 394 -9.04 -21.78 3.69
C LEU A 394 -8.06 -20.61 3.84
N SER A 395 -7.68 -20.24 5.06
CA SER A 395 -6.69 -19.18 5.33
C SER A 395 -5.27 -19.50 4.83
N LEU A 396 -4.96 -20.79 4.62
CA LEU A 396 -3.67 -21.23 4.08
C LEU A 396 -3.61 -21.20 2.54
N CYS A 397 -4.74 -20.96 1.87
CA CYS A 397 -4.82 -20.84 0.42
C CYS A 397 -4.21 -19.52 -0.07
N GLN A 398 -3.68 -19.50 -1.30
CA GLN A 398 -3.08 -18.29 -1.86
C GLN A 398 -4.12 -17.28 -2.36
N HIS A 399 -5.33 -17.74 -2.72
CA HIS A 399 -6.44 -16.91 -3.21
C HIS A 399 -7.76 -17.45 -2.67
N SER A 400 -8.83 -16.67 -2.77
CA SER A 400 -10.16 -17.08 -2.28
C SER A 400 -11.31 -16.74 -3.22
N ILE A 401 -12.30 -17.62 -3.25
CA ILE A 401 -13.64 -17.39 -3.79
C ILE A 401 -14.61 -17.48 -2.61
N ILE A 402 -15.41 -16.44 -2.38
CA ILE A 402 -16.29 -16.37 -1.20
C ILE A 402 -17.73 -16.03 -1.60
N THR A 403 -18.68 -16.83 -1.13
CA THR A 403 -20.10 -16.45 -1.14
C THR A 403 -20.42 -15.51 0.02
N GLY A 404 -21.64 -14.96 0.03
CA GLY A 404 -22.12 -14.11 1.11
C GLY A 404 -21.99 -14.74 2.51
N GLY A 405 -21.74 -13.90 3.51
CA GLY A 405 -21.62 -14.27 4.92
C GLY A 405 -20.27 -13.93 5.55
N THR A 406 -20.26 -13.75 6.88
CA THR A 406 -19.07 -13.33 7.65
C THR A 406 -17.96 -14.37 7.66
N PHE A 407 -18.30 -15.66 7.58
CA PHE A 407 -17.31 -16.73 7.53
C PHE A 407 -16.42 -16.61 6.29
N GLY A 408 -17.04 -16.51 5.11
CA GLY A 408 -16.33 -16.34 3.84
C GLY A 408 -15.46 -15.09 3.86
N TRP A 409 -16.02 -13.98 4.36
CA TRP A 409 -15.29 -12.72 4.54
C TRP A 409 -13.99 -12.91 5.33
N TRP A 410 -14.04 -13.56 6.50
CA TRP A 410 -12.86 -13.79 7.33
C TRP A 410 -11.85 -14.72 6.66
N THR A 411 -12.30 -15.79 6.00
CA THR A 411 -11.39 -16.69 5.30
C THR A 411 -10.64 -16.01 4.16
N GLY A 412 -11.34 -15.17 3.36
CA GLY A 412 -10.72 -14.40 2.30
C GLY A 412 -9.75 -13.34 2.83
N TYR A 413 -10.12 -12.69 3.93
CA TYR A 413 -9.27 -11.72 4.59
C TYR A 413 -7.96 -12.35 5.10
N LEU A 414 -8.06 -13.49 5.80
CA LEU A 414 -6.91 -14.18 6.38
C LEU A 414 -5.98 -14.79 5.32
N ALA A 415 -6.53 -15.30 4.21
CA ALA A 415 -5.75 -15.81 3.08
C ALA A 415 -4.82 -14.75 2.45
N SER A 416 -5.11 -13.45 2.66
CA SER A 416 -4.24 -12.33 2.28
C SER A 416 -3.88 -12.24 0.78
N GLY A 417 -4.56 -12.99 -0.08
CA GLY A 417 -4.40 -12.95 -1.52
C GLY A 417 -5.62 -12.37 -2.24
N GLU A 418 -5.65 -12.47 -3.57
CA GLU A 418 -6.83 -12.03 -4.34
C GLU A 418 -8.10 -12.77 -3.89
N VAL A 419 -9.17 -12.02 -3.64
CA VAL A 419 -10.48 -12.54 -3.22
C VAL A 419 -11.52 -12.13 -4.26
N ILE A 420 -12.28 -13.11 -4.78
CA ILE A 420 -13.45 -12.86 -5.62
C ILE A 420 -14.70 -13.10 -4.77
N HIS A 421 -15.53 -12.08 -4.62
CA HIS A 421 -16.78 -12.17 -3.86
C HIS A 421 -18.00 -11.96 -4.76
N ASP A 422 -19.11 -12.56 -4.36
CA ASP A 422 -20.41 -12.30 -4.98
C ASP A 422 -20.96 -10.92 -4.55
N THR A 423 -21.87 -10.37 -5.35
CA THR A 423 -22.55 -9.09 -5.10
C THR A 423 -23.87 -9.24 -4.34
N MET A 424 -24.27 -10.48 -4.01
CA MET A 424 -25.50 -10.71 -3.26
C MET A 424 -25.26 -10.72 -1.74
N TYR A 425 -25.91 -9.73 -1.12
CA TYR A 425 -26.30 -9.62 0.27
C TYR A 425 -25.27 -9.16 1.30
N ILE A 426 -25.39 -7.88 1.66
CA ILE A 426 -25.13 -7.37 3.00
C ILE A 426 -26.43 -6.73 3.48
N SER A 427 -27.22 -7.43 4.29
CA SER A 427 -28.34 -6.78 4.98
C SER A 427 -27.79 -5.65 5.85
N GLY A 428 -28.16 -4.41 5.53
CA GLY A 428 -27.80 -3.23 6.35
C GLY A 428 -26.61 -2.42 5.87
N CYS A 429 -25.97 -2.75 4.74
CA CYS A 429 -24.97 -1.86 4.11
C CYS A 429 -25.49 -1.29 2.79
N GLU A 430 -25.35 0.02 2.61
CA GLU A 430 -25.82 0.73 1.42
C GLU A 430 -24.98 0.44 0.16
N LYS A 431 -23.72 0.01 0.33
CA LYS A 431 -22.77 -0.26 -0.77
C LYS A 431 -21.81 -1.40 -0.41
N ASP A 432 -21.43 -2.21 -1.41
CA ASP A 432 -20.42 -3.28 -1.26
C ASP A 432 -19.10 -2.75 -0.68
N GLU A 433 -18.68 -1.56 -1.09
CA GLU A 433 -17.46 -0.87 -0.66
C GLU A 433 -17.42 -0.56 0.85
N HIS A 434 -18.57 -0.58 1.53
CA HIS A 434 -18.65 -0.37 2.98
C HIS A 434 -18.39 -1.64 3.78
N TYR A 435 -18.49 -2.81 3.15
CA TYR A 435 -18.37 -4.11 3.82
C TYR A 435 -17.15 -4.90 3.35
N TYR A 436 -16.89 -4.90 2.04
CA TYR A 436 -15.72 -5.56 1.48
C TYR A 436 -14.54 -4.60 1.42
N PRO A 437 -13.34 -5.01 1.88
CA PRO A 437 -12.14 -4.22 1.71
C PRO A 437 -11.92 -3.86 0.23
N PRO A 438 -11.36 -2.69 -0.10
CA PRO A 438 -11.19 -2.25 -1.50
C PRO A 438 -10.35 -3.17 -2.41
N TRP A 439 -9.64 -4.15 -1.83
CA TRP A 439 -8.84 -5.13 -2.56
C TRP A 439 -9.60 -6.45 -2.83
N PHE A 440 -10.79 -6.63 -2.26
CA PHE A 440 -11.72 -7.68 -2.66
C PHE A 440 -12.33 -7.30 -4.01
N ARG A 441 -12.36 -8.23 -4.96
CA ARG A 441 -12.92 -8.00 -6.29
C ARG A 441 -14.35 -8.52 -6.37
N SER A 442 -15.27 -7.61 -6.68
CA SER A 442 -16.64 -7.97 -7.00
C SER A 442 -16.69 -8.84 -8.27
N TYR A 443 -17.54 -9.86 -8.24
CA TYR A 443 -17.89 -10.69 -9.39
C TYR A 443 -18.28 -9.88 -10.63
N LEU A 444 -19.04 -8.79 -10.47
CA LEU A 444 -19.47 -7.96 -11.60
C LEU A 444 -18.27 -7.34 -12.33
N ASN A 445 -17.21 -7.00 -11.60
CA ASN A 445 -15.97 -6.51 -12.19
C ASN A 445 -15.25 -7.63 -12.96
N VAL A 446 -15.29 -8.87 -12.46
CA VAL A 446 -14.71 -10.04 -13.15
C VAL A 446 -15.52 -10.39 -14.42
N ARG A 447 -16.85 -10.28 -14.38
CA ARG A 447 -17.75 -10.60 -15.49
C ARG A 447 -17.69 -9.57 -16.63
N ASN A 448 -17.60 -8.28 -16.29
CA ASN A 448 -17.61 -7.19 -17.27
C ASN A 448 -16.26 -6.95 -17.94
N HIS A 449 -15.15 -7.39 -17.33
CA HIS A 449 -13.82 -7.33 -17.93
C HIS A 449 -13.52 -8.60 -18.74
N LYS A 450 -14.15 -8.72 -19.91
CA LYS A 450 -13.88 -9.83 -20.86
C LYS A 450 -12.45 -9.87 -21.44
N ASN A 451 -11.58 -8.91 -21.17
CA ASN A 451 -10.20 -8.91 -21.65
C ASN A 451 -9.28 -8.20 -20.65
N ILE A 452 -8.65 -8.95 -19.76
CA ILE A 452 -7.31 -8.60 -19.26
C ILE A 452 -6.51 -9.91 -19.18
N LEU A 453 -5.72 -10.12 -20.23
CA LEU A 453 -4.61 -11.07 -20.32
C LEU A 453 -3.54 -10.74 -19.27
#